data_AF-A0A7W9YGD4-F1
#
_entry.id   AF-A0A7W9YGD4-F1
#
_cell.length_a   1.000
_cell.length_b   1.000
_cell.length_c   1.000
_cell.angle_alpha   90.00
_cell.angle_beta   90.00
_cell.angle_gamma   90.00
#
_symmetry.space_group_name_H-M   'P 1'
#
loop_
_entity.id
_entity.type
_entity.pdbx_description
1 polymer ?
#
loop_
_entity_poly.entity_id
_entity_poly.type
_entity_poly.pdbx_seq_one_letter_code
_entity_poly.pdbx_strand_id
1 'polypeptide(L)' 'MPIALLALAIGASGIGTTEFVAMGILPDVAADFGVSIPTAGYMISGYAIGARVDFPLPMP' A
#
# COMPACT_ATOMS: atom_id res chain seq x y z
N MET A 1 2.55 -22.44 17.62
CA MET A 1 3.37 -21.26 17.24
C MET A 1 3.20 -20.19 18.31
N PRO A 2 4.26 -19.47 18.72
CA PRO A 2 4.15 -18.33 19.63
C PRO A 2 3.05 -17.35 19.16
N ILE A 3 2.17 -16.93 20.06
CA ILE A 3 1.05 -16.02 19.71
C ILE A 3 1.55 -14.69 19.10
N ALA A 4 2.74 -14.25 19.51
CA ALA A 4 3.42 -13.09 18.95
C ALA A 4 3.76 -13.25 17.45
N LEU A 5 4.15 -14.46 17.01
CA LEU A 5 4.43 -14.72 15.60
C LEU A 5 3.15 -14.76 14.77
N LEU A 6 2.04 -15.24 15.35
CA LEU A 6 0.74 -15.19 14.69
C LEU A 6 0.25 -13.74 14.53
N ALA A 7 0.38 -12.92 15.57
CA ALA A 7 0.06 -11.50 15.52
C ALA A 7 0.92 -10.76 14.48
N LEU A 8 2.23 -11.06 14.42
CA LEU A 8 3.13 -10.53 13.41
C LEU A 8 2.74 -10.96 12.00
N ALA A 9 2.41 -12.24 11.79
CA ALA A 9 2.01 -12.77 10.49
C ALA A 9 0.72 -12.11 9.98
N ILE A 10 -0.28 -11.92 10.86
CA ILE A 10 -1.52 -11.22 10.53
C ILE A 10 -1.24 -9.76 10.16
N GLY A 11 -0.42 -9.05 10.96
CA GLY A 11 -0.04 -7.67 10.69
C GLY A 11 0.70 -7.52 9.36
N ALA A 12 1.72 -8.33 9.13
CA ALA A 12 2.51 -8.33 7.89
C ALA A 12 1.64 -8.72 6.67
N SER A 13 0.73 -9.69 6.82
CA SER A 13 -0.19 -10.08 5.75
C SER A 13 -1.16 -8.95 5.41
N GLY A 14 -1.70 -8.25 6.42
CA GLY A 14 -2.59 -7.10 6.22
C GLY A 14 -1.90 -5.99 5.42
N ILE A 15 -0.70 -5.60 5.85
CA ILE A 15 0.10 -4.54 5.18
C ILE A 15 0.41 -4.94 3.73
N GLY A 16 0.89 -6.17 3.51
CA GLY A 16 1.18 -6.64 2.16
C GLY A 16 -0.07 -6.65 1.28
N THR A 17 -1.21 -7.08 1.79
CA THR A 17 -2.45 -7.12 1.00
C THR A 17 -2.87 -5.72 0.54
N THR A 18 -2.82 -4.73 1.43
CA THR A 18 -3.19 -3.35 1.07
C THR A 18 -2.27 -2.73 0.01
N GLU A 19 -0.99 -3.08 0.02
CA GLU A 19 -0.01 -2.53 -0.92
C GLU A 19 -0.05 -3.25 -2.27
N PHE A 20 -0.04 -4.59 -2.27
CA PHE A 20 0.04 -5.38 -3.49
C PHE A 20 -1.29 -5.46 -4.26
N VAL A 21 -2.44 -5.47 -3.57
CA VAL A 21 -3.74 -5.47 -4.25
C VAL A 21 -3.94 -4.17 -5.03
N ALA A 22 -3.55 -3.03 -4.47
CA ALA A 22 -3.65 -1.73 -5.15
C ALA A 22 -2.81 -1.68 -6.44
N MET A 23 -1.63 -2.28 -6.44
CA MET A 23 -0.81 -2.44 -7.65
C MET A 23 -1.45 -3.40 -8.67
N GLY A 24 -2.11 -4.46 -8.18
CA GLY A 24 -2.76 -5.46 -9.01
C GLY A 24 -3.97 -4.95 -9.79
N ILE A 25 -4.76 -4.04 -9.20
CA ILE A 25 -5.95 -3.45 -9.85
C ILE A 25 -5.66 -2.13 -10.58
N LEU A 26 -4.40 -1.66 -10.60
CA LEU A 26 -4.04 -0.37 -11.19
C LEU A 26 -4.48 -0.20 -12.67
N PRO A 27 -4.42 -1.24 -13.54
CA PRO A 27 -4.94 -1.13 -14.89
C PRO A 27 -6.45 -0.90 -14.96
N ASP A 28 -7.22 -1.54 -14.07
CA ASP A 28 -8.68 -1.37 -13.99
C ASP A 28 -9.03 0.04 -13.51
N VAL A 29 -8.32 0.53 -12.50
CA VAL A 29 -8.45 1.92 -12.03
C VAL A 29 -8.14 2.91 -13.16
N ALA A 30 -7.06 2.70 -13.92
CA ALA A 30 -6.72 3.55 -15.05
C ALA A 30 -7.83 3.55 -16.12
N ALA A 31 -8.42 2.39 -16.40
CA ALA A 31 -9.52 2.24 -17.35
C ALA A 31 -10.79 2.96 -16.88
N ASP A 32 -11.18 2.76 -15.61
CA ASP A 32 -12.39 3.36 -15.02
C ASP A 32 -12.34 4.89 -15.01
N PHE A 33 -11.17 5.47 -14.76
CA PHE A 33 -10.97 6.92 -14.77
C PHE A 33 -10.56 7.49 -16.13
N GLY A 34 -10.37 6.66 -17.16
CA GLY A 34 -9.95 7.07 -18.50
C GLY A 34 -8.58 7.75 -18.55
N VAL A 35 -7.67 7.40 -17.63
CA VAL A 35 -6.33 7.97 -17.52
C VAL A 35 -5.25 6.96 -17.91
N SER A 36 -4.03 7.45 -18.13
CA SER A 36 -2.90 6.54 -18.36
C SER A 36 -2.51 5.79 -17.07
N ILE A 37 -1.94 4.59 -17.21
CA ILE A 37 -1.43 3.81 -16.06
C ILE A 37 -0.41 4.63 -15.23
N PRO A 38 0.57 5.35 -15.82
CA PRO A 38 1.45 6.24 -15.06
C PRO A 38 0.70 7.30 -14.25
N THR A 39 -0.38 7.86 -14.80
CA THR A 39 -1.21 8.86 -14.10
C THR A 39 -1.96 8.23 -12.93
N ALA A 40 -2.58 7.05 -13.12
CA ALA A 40 -3.21 6.30 -12.04
C ALA A 40 -2.20 5.98 -10.93
N GLY A 41 -0.95 5.68 -11.29
CA GLY A 41 0.15 5.41 -10.34
C GLY A 41 0.42 6.52 -9.32
N TYR A 42 0.03 7.77 -9.58
CA TYR A 42 0.15 8.84 -8.58
C TYR A 42 -0.67 8.60 -7.31
N MET A 43 -1.73 7.78 -7.36
CA MET A 43 -2.46 7.38 -6.16
C MET A 43 -1.57 6.59 -5.18
N ILE A 44 -0.70 5.73 -5.73
CA ILE A 44 0.23 4.91 -4.95
C ILE A 44 1.33 5.81 -4.36
N SER A 45 1.83 6.77 -5.14
CA SER A 45 2.78 7.76 -4.64
C SER A 45 2.19 8.63 -3.53
N GLY A 46 0.93 9.06 -3.68
CA GLY A 46 0.20 9.81 -2.66
C GLY A 46 0.03 9.01 -1.37
N TYR A 47 -0.33 7.73 -1.47
CA TYR A 47 -0.38 6.81 -0.31
C TYR A 47 0.99 6.69 0.37
N ALA A 48 2.07 6.52 -0.39
CA ALA A 48 3.42 6.40 0.18
C ALA A 48 3.84 7.66 0.95
N ILE A 49 3.44 8.84 0.49
CA ILE A 49 3.64 10.11 1.21
C ILE A 49 2.79 10.14 2.49
N GLY A 50 1.52 9.75 2.42
CA GLY A 50 0.63 9.66 3.58
C GLY A 50 1.16 8.72 4.66
N ALA A 51 1.54 7.50 4.29
CA ALA A 51 2.14 6.53 5.19
C ALA A 51 3.41 7.06 5.87
N ARG A 52 4.20 7.86 5.15
CA ARG A 52 5.39 8.51 5.70
C ARG A 52 5.07 9.62 6.71
N VAL A 53 3.93 10.28 6.59
CA VAL A 53 3.45 11.28 7.55
C VAL A 53 2.90 10.59 8.80
N ASP A 54 2.18 9.48 8.64
CA ASP A 54 1.59 8.72 9.75
C ASP A 54 2.64 8.04 10.64
N PHE A 55 3.72 7.55 10.04
CA PHE A 55 4.89 7.04 10.75
C PHE A 55 6.13 7.79 10.27
N PRO A 56 6.39 9.00 10.79
CA PRO A 56 7.63 9.69 10.53
C PRO A 56 8.77 8.78 11.04
N LEU A 57 9.82 8.58 10.22
CA LEU A 57 10.97 7.77 10.63
C LEU A 57 11.40 8.11 12.06
N PRO A 58 11.91 7.13 12.83
CA PRO A 58 12.63 7.46 14.04
C PRO A 58 13.71 8.48 13.68
N MET A 59 13.58 9.69 14.24
CA MET A 59 14.70 10.63 14.26
C MET A 59 15.87 9.91 14.93
N PRO A 60 17.12 10.12 14.44
CA PRO A 60 18.28 9.30 14.78
C PRO A 60 18.53 9.17 16.28
#